data_AF-A0A852UHZ1-F1
#
_entry.id   AF-A0A852UHZ1-F1
#
_cell.length_a   1.000
_cell.length_b   1.000
_cell.length_c   1.000
_cell.angle_alpha   90.00
_cell.angle_beta   90.00
_cell.angle_gamma   90.00
#
_symmetry.space_group_name_H-M   'P 1'
#
loop_
_entity.id
_entity.type
_entity.pdbx_description
1 polymer ?
#
loop_
_entity_poly.entity_id
_entity_poly.type
_entity_poly.pdbx_seq_one_letter_code
_entity_poly.pdbx_strand_id
1 'polypeptide(L)' 'MEKLMKFRETFDELGIEGILIMHAMNRRYLTDFTESAGTVVVTKTDAFLLVDFRYVSQAKAQVLNFTVKVFDRSII' A
#
# COMPACT_ATOMS: atom_id res chain seq x y z
N MET A 1 -5.20 2.64 11.03
CA MET A 1 -4.35 3.82 11.26
C MET A 1 -3.12 3.49 12.09
N GLU A 2 -3.25 2.86 13.26
CA GLU A 2 -2.13 2.59 14.18
C GLU A 2 -0.91 1.87 13.56
N LYS A 3 -1.13 0.78 12.78
CA LYS A 3 -0.04 0.03 12.13
C LYS A 3 0.80 0.89 11.17
N LEU A 4 0.14 1.74 10.39
CA LEU A 4 0.80 2.60 9.40
C LEU A 4 1.62 3.70 10.07
N MET A 5 1.13 4.27 11.17
CA MET A 5 1.85 5.29 11.93
C MET A 5 3.13 4.72 12.55
N LYS A 6 3.01 3.59 13.28
CA LYS A 6 4.17 2.86 13.83
C LYS A 6 5.19 2.47 12.75
N PHE A 7 4.70 2.10 11.57
CA PHE A 7 5.58 1.77 10.44
C PHE A 7 6.32 2.99 9.87
N ARG A 8 5.73 4.19 9.92
CA ARG A 8 6.38 5.43 9.47
C ARG A 8 7.39 5.98 10.46
N GLU A 9 7.21 5.74 11.76
CA GLU A 9 8.16 6.16 12.79
C GLU A 9 9.58 5.61 12.55
N THR A 10 9.69 4.44 11.91
CA THR A 10 11.00 3.84 11.57
C THR A 10 11.68 4.48 10.37
N PHE A 11 11.00 5.33 9.59
CA PHE A 11 11.57 5.90 8.36
C PHE A 11 12.70 6.89 8.67
N ASP A 12 12.56 7.65 9.76
CA ASP A 12 13.58 8.61 10.18
C ASP A 12 14.83 7.89 10.70
N GLU A 13 14.67 6.76 11.40
CA GLU A 13 15.78 5.91 11.84
C GLU A 13 16.53 5.26 10.68
N LEU A 14 15.80 4.89 9.62
CA LEU A 14 16.36 4.27 8.41
C LEU A 14 16.87 5.28 7.37
N GLY A 15 16.60 6.57 7.55
CA GLY A 15 16.98 7.61 6.59
C GLY A 15 16.28 7.50 5.23
N ILE A 16 15.07 6.94 5.18
CA ILE A 16 14.31 6.73 3.93
C ILE A 16 13.12 7.68 3.82
N GLU A 17 12.74 8.00 2.57
CA GLU A 17 11.57 8.84 2.29
C GLU A 17 10.33 8.04 1.90
N GLY A 18 10.52 6.78 1.52
CA GLY A 18 9.44 5.88 1.16
C GLY A 18 9.90 4.45 0.94
N ILE A 19 8.93 3.54 0.84
CA ILE A 19 9.15 2.12 0.63
C ILE A 19 8.09 1.52 -0.30
N LEU A 20 8.54 0.56 -1.11
CA LEU A 20 7.70 -0.28 -1.94
C LEU A 20 7.50 -1.64 -1.27
N ILE A 21 6.25 -2.05 -1.10
CA ILE A 21 5.89 -3.31 -0.45
C ILE A 21 5.14 -4.19 -1.46
N MET A 22 5.86 -5.17 -2.00
CA MET A 22 5.34 -6.12 -2.99
C MET A 22 4.95 -7.47 -2.37
N HIS A 23 5.56 -7.82 -1.24
CA HIS A 23 5.29 -9.09 -0.57
C HIS A 23 3.85 -9.13 -0.05
N ALA A 24 3.10 -10.18 -0.43
CA ALA A 24 1.66 -10.26 -0.21
C ALA A 24 1.28 -10.20 1.28
N MET A 25 2.04 -10.88 2.14
CA MET A 25 1.79 -10.91 3.58
C MET A 25 1.99 -9.52 4.22
N ASN A 26 3.00 -8.78 3.78
CA ASN A 26 3.33 -7.45 4.32
C ASN A 26 2.30 -6.42 3.87
N ARG A 27 1.88 -6.49 2.60
CA ARG A 27 0.77 -5.69 2.08
C ARG A 27 -0.50 -5.95 2.89
N ARG A 28 -0.89 -7.22 3.07
CA ARG A 28 -2.10 -7.58 3.81
C ARG A 28 -2.03 -7.10 5.25
N TYR A 29 -0.88 -7.26 5.92
CA TYR A 29 -0.68 -6.79 7.28
C TYR A 29 -0.97 -5.28 7.43
N LEU A 30 -0.50 -4.47 6.48
CA LEU A 30 -0.63 -3.00 6.51
C LEU A 30 -1.99 -2.50 6.02
N THR A 31 -2.54 -3.12 4.98
CA THR A 31 -3.72 -2.60 4.25
C THR A 31 -5.02 -3.34 4.56
N ASP A 32 -4.94 -4.51 5.18
CA ASP A 32 -6.02 -5.50 5.30
C ASP A 32 -6.57 -6.02 3.95
N PHE A 33 -5.95 -5.64 2.83
CA PHE A 33 -6.29 -6.11 1.49
C PHE A 33 -5.85 -7.57 1.29
N THR A 34 -6.81 -8.45 0.97
CA THR A 34 -6.59 -9.90 0.94
C THR A 34 -6.02 -10.43 -0.37
N GLU A 35 -6.16 -9.69 -1.47
CA GLU A 35 -5.70 -10.15 -2.78
C GLU A 35 -4.18 -10.14 -2.88
N SER A 36 -3.63 -11.10 -3.64
CA SER A 36 -2.20 -11.23 -3.90
C SER A 36 -1.67 -10.18 -4.90
N ALA A 37 -2.54 -9.70 -5.79
CA ALA A 37 -2.22 -8.75 -6.84
C ALA A 37 -2.36 -7.30 -6.36
N GLY A 38 -1.25 -6.72 -5.92
CA GLY A 38 -1.18 -5.29 -5.59
C GLY A 38 0.21 -4.89 -5.09
N THR A 39 0.50 -3.60 -5.12
CA THR A 39 1.75 -3.05 -4.59
C THR A 39 1.42 -1.87 -3.69
N VAL A 40 2.03 -1.84 -2.52
CA VAL A 40 1.85 -0.75 -1.58
C VAL A 40 3.03 0.21 -1.69
N VAL A 41 2.73 1.50 -1.72
CA VAL A 41 3.71 2.58 -1.64
C VAL A 41 3.42 3.35 -0.37
N VAL A 42 4.39 3.47 0.51
CA VAL A 42 4.28 4.33 1.70
C VAL A 42 5.40 5.35 1.63
N THR A 43 5.04 6.63 1.71
CA THR A 43 5.96 7.73 1.96
C THR A 43 5.73 8.26 3.37
N LYS A 44 6.53 9.24 3.81
CA LYS A 44 6.32 9.93 5.09
C LYS A 44 4.92 10.55 5.21
N THR A 45 4.36 11.01 4.10
CA THR A 45 3.07 11.73 4.05
C THR A 45 1.95 10.86 3.50
N ASP A 46 2.22 10.08 2.46
CA ASP A 46 1.21 9.41 1.64
C ASP A 46 1.29 7.88 1.73
N ALA A 47 0.17 7.24 1.44
CA ALA A 47 0.05 5.79 1.46
C ALA A 47 -0.87 5.38 0.32
N PHE A 48 -0.35 4.59 -0.61
CA PHE A 48 -1.06 4.13 -1.79
C PHE A 48 -1.13 2.61 -1.84
N LEU A 49 -2.28 2.11 -2.26
CA LEU A 49 -2.42 0.73 -2.71
C LEU A 49 -2.66 0.76 -4.22
N LEU A 50 -1.65 0.31 -4.97
CA LEU A 50 -1.69 0.16 -6.41
C LEU A 50 -2.28 -1.21 -6.74
N VAL A 51 -3.37 -1.22 -7.50
CA VAL A 51 -4.09 -2.43 -7.91
C VAL A 51 -4.44 -2.40 -9.39
N ASP A 52 -4.62 -3.58 -9.96
CA ASP A 52 -5.24 -3.74 -11.28
C ASP A 52 -6.72 -3.33 -11.22
N PHE A 53 -7.28 -2.88 -12.36
CA PHE A 53 -8.66 -2.40 -12.46
C PHE A 53 -9.69 -3.43 -11.94
N ARG A 54 -9.39 -4.73 -12.04
CA ARG A 54 -10.25 -5.82 -11.57
C ARG A 54 -10.55 -5.76 -10.08
N TYR A 55 -9.65 -5.20 -9.28
CA TYR A 55 -9.74 -5.24 -7.82
C TYR A 55 -10.11 -3.89 -7.18
N VAL A 56 -10.37 -2.85 -7.98
CA VAL A 56 -10.58 -1.48 -7.48
C VAL A 56 -11.75 -1.38 -6.51
N SER A 57 -12.89 -1.97 -6.87
CA SER A 57 -14.10 -1.93 -6.04
C SER A 57 -13.87 -2.61 -4.69
N GLN A 58 -13.22 -3.78 -4.69
CA GLN A 58 -12.87 -4.51 -3.47
C GLN A 58 -11.83 -3.76 -2.64
N ALA A 59 -10.79 -3.23 -3.27
CA ALA A 59 -9.75 -2.47 -2.58
C ALA A 59 -10.32 -1.22 -1.89
N LYS A 60 -11.22 -0.48 -2.57
CA LYS A 60 -11.91 0.67 -1.95
C LYS A 60 -12.82 0.29 -0.79
N ALA A 61 -13.40 -0.91 -0.81
CA ALA A 61 -14.25 -1.41 0.27
C ALA A 61 -13.46 -1.93 1.48
N GLN A 62 -12.28 -2.52 1.24
CA GLN A 62 -11.47 -3.16 2.30
C GLN A 62 -10.46 -2.20 2.95
N VAL A 63 -9.95 -1.22 2.19
CA VAL A 63 -8.78 -0.45 2.60
C VAL A 63 -9.15 0.96 3.01
N LEU A 64 -9.04 1.23 4.31
CA LEU A 64 -9.46 2.50 4.91
C LEU A 64 -8.34 3.55 5.00
N ASN A 65 -7.08 3.13 5.13
CA ASN A 65 -5.95 4.02 5.44
C ASN A 65 -5.03 4.30 4.23
N PHE A 66 -5.42 3.87 3.02
CA PHE A 66 -4.61 4.03 1.82
C PHE A 66 -5.45 4.60 0.69
N THR A 67 -4.82 5.43 -0.12
CA THR A 67 -5.39 5.86 -1.39
C THR A 67 -5.27 4.73 -2.40
N VAL A 68 -6.40 4.17 -2.84
CA VAL A 68 -6.44 3.14 -3.88
C VAL A 68 -6.23 3.79 -5.25
N LYS A 69 -5.22 3.34 -6.00
CA LYS A 69 -4.94 3.79 -7.36
C LYS A 69 -4.89 2.60 -8.32
N VAL A 70 -5.47 2.79 -9.49
CA VAL A 70 -5.37 1.82 -10.58
C VAL A 70 -3.98 1.95 -11.20
N PHE A 71 -3.27 0.85 -11.34
CA PHE A 71 -2.03 0.79 -12.09
C PHE A 71 -2.23 -0.08 -13.32
N ASP A 72 -1.96 0.50 -14.49
CA ASP A 72 -2.01 -0.21 -15.76
C ASP A 72 -0.62 -0.79 -16.07
N ARG A 73 -0.54 -2.12 -16.15
CA ARG A 73 0.71 -2.83 -16.48
C ARG A 73 1.13 -2.68 -17.93
N SER A 74 0.28 -2.12 -18.81
CA SER A 74 0.59 -1.93 -20.23
C SER A 74 1.58 -0.78 -20.51
N ILE A 75 1.96 -0.02 -19.49
CA ILE A 75 2.80 1.19 -19.64
C ILE A 75 4.31 0.90 -19.44
N ILE A 76 4.73 -0.36 -19.26
CA ILE A 76 6.14 -0.76 -19.19
C ILE A 76 6.43 -1.87 -20.20
#